data_AF-A0A484X1C4-F1
#
_entry.id   AF-A0A484X1C4-F1
#
_cell.length_a   1.000
_cell.length_b   1.000
_cell.length_c   1.000
_cell.angle_alpha   90.00
_cell.angle_beta   90.00
_cell.angle_gamma   90.00
#
_symmetry.space_group_name_H-M   'P 1'
#
loop_
_entity.id
_entity.type
_entity.pdbx_description
1 polymer ?
#
loop_
_entity_poly.entity_id
_entity_poly.type
_entity_poly.pdbx_seq_one_letter_code
_entity_poly.pdbx_strand_id
1 'polypeptide(L)' 'MNQNLLVTKRDGSTERINLDKIHRVLDWAAEGLHNVSISQVELRSHIQFYDGIKTSDIHETIIKAAADLNLP' A
#
# COMPACT_ATOMS: atom_id res chain seq x y z
N MET A 1 1.68 -15.99 3.56
CA MET A 1 0.64 -15.14 2.93
C MET A 1 1.19 -14.64 1.61
N ASN A 2 0.40 -14.70 0.53
CA ASN A 2 0.84 -14.82 -0.87
C ASN A 2 1.89 -13.77 -1.31
N GLN A 3 3.14 -14.21 -1.48
CA GLN A 3 4.30 -13.40 -1.88
C GLN A 3 4.52 -13.36 -3.40
N ASN A 4 3.49 -13.72 -4.18
CA ASN A 4 3.60 -13.93 -5.63
C ASN A 4 2.94 -12.84 -6.47
N LEU A 5 2.44 -11.76 -5.86
CA LEU A 5 1.89 -10.63 -6.62
C LEU A 5 3.02 -9.91 -7.38
N LEU A 6 2.86 -9.81 -8.69
CA LEU A 6 3.72 -8.98 -9.53
C LEU A 6 3.14 -7.57 -9.63
N VAL A 7 4.02 -6.57 -9.59
CA VAL A 7 3.68 -5.16 -9.75
C VAL A 7 4.31 -4.62 -11.02
N THR A 8 3.54 -3.86 -11.77
CA THR A 8 3.99 -3.19 -13.00
C THR A 8 4.52 -1.81 -12.65
N LYS A 9 5.78 -1.56 -12.95
CA LYS A 9 6.45 -0.28 -12.77
C LYS A 9 6.04 0.72 -13.83
N ARG A 10 6.36 2.00 -13.58
CA ARG A 10 6.12 3.08 -14.56
C ARG A 10 6.93 2.92 -15.85
N ASP A 11 8.06 2.23 -15.77
CA ASP A 11 8.91 1.89 -16.91
C ASP A 11 8.42 0.64 -17.69
N GLY A 12 7.34 0.01 -17.25
CA GLY A 12 6.77 -1.20 -17.85
C GLY A 12 7.39 -2.52 -17.37
N SER A 13 8.44 -2.47 -16.54
CA SER A 13 9.02 -3.67 -15.92
C SER A 13 8.07 -4.27 -14.87
N THR A 14 8.18 -5.58 -14.65
CA THR A 14 7.44 -6.28 -13.59
C THR A 14 8.40 -6.77 -12.52
N GLU A 15 8.06 -6.52 -11.25
CA GLU A 15 8.80 -7.05 -10.11
C GLU A 15 7.83 -7.64 -9.09
N ARG A 16 8.33 -8.41 -8.13
CA ARG A 16 7.50 -8.86 -7.01
C ARG A 16 7.16 -7.69 -6.10
N ILE A 17 5.94 -7.69 -5.58
CA ILE A 17 5.53 -6.70 -4.58
C ILE A 17 6.48 -6.76 -3.38
N ASN A 18 6.95 -5.59 -2.93
CA ASN A 18 7.78 -5.47 -1.76
C ASN A 18 6.95 -4.83 -0.63
N LEU A 19 6.42 -5.67 0.25
CA LEU A 19 5.58 -5.24 1.37
C LEU A 19 6.38 -4.47 2.42
N ASP A 20 7.65 -4.86 2.67
CA ASP A 20 8.51 -4.14 3.61
C ASP A 20 8.74 -2.69 3.17
N LYS A 21 8.84 -2.46 1.86
CA LYS A 21 8.96 -1.11 1.30
C LYS A 21 7.69 -0.29 1.51
N ILE A 22 6.52 -0.90 1.36
CA ILE A 22 5.23 -0.25 1.62
C ILE A 22 5.11 0.10 3.10
N HIS A 23 5.41 -0.86 3.99
CA HIS A 23 5.37 -0.69 5.44
C HIS A 23 6.26 0.49 5.89
N ARG A 24 7.52 0.54 5.43
CA ARG A 24 8.46 1.62 5.76
C ARG A 24 7.99 3.00 5.30
N VAL A 25 7.36 3.09 4.13
CA VAL A 25 6.83 4.36 3.61
C VAL A 25 5.63 4.81 4.44
N LEU A 26 4.76 3.88 4.83
CA LEU A 26 3.61 4.16 5.69
C LEU A 26 4.05 4.57 7.11
N ASP A 27 5.04 3.90 7.67
CA ASP A 27 5.62 4.24 8.97
C ASP A 27 6.21 5.65 8.98
N TRP A 28 6.97 6.00 7.95
CA TRP A 28 7.47 7.36 7.76
C TRP A 28 6.34 8.39 7.57
N ALA A 29 5.27 8.02 6.84
CA ALA A 29 4.11 8.90 6.64
C ALA A 29 3.25 9.07 7.91
N ALA A 30 3.25 8.09 8.81
CA ALA A 30 2.53 8.12 10.07
C ALA A 30 3.35 8.71 11.23
N GLU A 31 4.62 9.02 11.01
CA GLU A 31 5.49 9.62 12.02
C GLU A 31 4.89 10.96 12.52
N GLY A 32 4.64 11.04 13.82
CA GLY A 32 4.03 12.22 14.46
C GLY A 32 2.51 12.32 14.32
N LEU A 33 1.84 11.36 13.67
CA LEU A 33 0.38 11.26 13.67
C LEU A 33 -0.10 10.43 14.86
N HIS A 34 -1.05 10.99 15.62
CA HIS A 34 -1.71 10.27 16.70
C HIS A 34 -2.99 9.61 16.18
N ASN A 35 -3.29 8.39 16.68
CA ASN A 35 -4.51 7.64 16.35
C ASN A 35 -4.57 7.07 14.91
N VAL A 36 -3.44 6.97 14.21
CA VAL A 36 -3.35 6.31 12.90
C VAL A 36 -2.80 4.89 13.07
N SER A 37 -3.56 3.88 12.63
CA SER A 37 -3.14 2.48 12.67
C SER A 37 -2.58 2.05 11.32
N ILE A 38 -1.24 2.00 11.21
CA ILE A 38 -0.52 1.59 9.98
C ILE A 38 -0.98 0.20 9.54
N SER A 39 -1.04 -0.77 10.46
CA SER A 39 -1.46 -2.13 10.15
C SER A 39 -2.89 -2.21 9.59
N GLN A 40 -3.77 -1.29 9.99
CA GLN A 40 -5.13 -1.23 9.47
C GLN A 40 -5.20 -0.66 8.05
N VAL A 41 -4.39 0.36 7.77
CA VAL A 41 -4.22 0.91 6.40
C VAL A 41 -3.64 -0.16 5.48
N GLU A 42 -2.62 -0.90 5.93
CA GLU A 42 -2.02 -2.00 5.17
C GLU A 42 -3.03 -3.10 4.85
N LEU A 43 -3.80 -3.55 5.84
CA LEU A 43 -4.79 -4.61 5.65
C LEU A 43 -5.85 -4.21 4.60
N ARG A 44 -6.40 -2.99 4.70
CA ARG A 44 -7.41 -2.50 3.75
C ARG A 44 -6.86 -2.26 2.35
N SER A 45 -5.61 -1.84 2.25
CA SER A 45 -4.95 -1.60 0.96
C SER A 45 -4.66 -2.93 0.26
N HIS A 46 -4.14 -3.91 1.00
CA HIS A 46 -3.69 -5.19 0.44
C HIS A 46 -4.84 -6.02 -0.14
N ILE A 47 -6.05 -5.91 0.43
CA ILE A 47 -7.25 -6.57 -0.10
C ILE A 47 -7.57 -6.11 -1.54
N GLN A 48 -7.17 -4.89 -1.91
CA GLN A 48 -7.41 -4.32 -3.22
C GLN A 48 -6.27 -4.59 -4.22
N PHE A 49 -5.19 -5.27 -3.80
CA PHE A 49 -4.08 -5.60 -4.70
C PHE A 49 -4.42 -6.84 -5.54
N TYR A 50 -4.04 -6.78 -6.81
CA TYR A 50 -4.23 -7.85 -7.79
C TYR A 50 -2.94 -8.04 -8.62
N ASP A 51 -2.81 -9.19 -9.28
CA ASP A 51 -1.58 -9.50 -10.04
C ASP A 51 -1.42 -8.57 -11.25
N GLY A 52 -0.22 -8.03 -11.43
CA GLY A 52 0.08 -7.04 -12.47
C GLY A 52 -0.34 -5.61 -12.14
N ILE A 53 -0.82 -5.34 -10.91
CA ILE A 53 -1.20 -3.99 -10.47
C ILE A 53 -0.08 -2.97 -10.73
N LYS A 54 -0.45 -1.79 -11.23
CA LYS A 54 0.52 -0.72 -11.45
C LYS A 54 0.94 -0.10 -10.13
N THR A 55 2.22 0.24 -10.01
CA THR A 55 2.73 0.96 -8.83
C THR A 55 2.04 2.30 -8.55
N SER A 56 1.49 2.97 -9.58
CA SER A 56 0.63 4.14 -9.40
C SER A 56 -0.63 3.83 -8.61
N ASP A 57 -1.27 2.71 -8.95
CA ASP A 57 -2.58 2.32 -8.41
C ASP A 57 -2.41 1.85 -6.96
N ILE A 58 -1.30 1.16 -6.64
CA ILE A 58 -0.93 0.83 -5.26
C ILE A 58 -0.89 2.08 -4.38
N HIS A 59 -0.23 3.14 -4.84
CA HIS A 59 -0.14 4.38 -4.07
C HIS A 59 -1.52 5.02 -3.88
N GLU A 60 -2.34 5.08 -4.92
CA GLU A 60 -3.71 5.61 -4.81
C GLU A 60 -4.58 4.78 -3.86
N THR A 61 -4.50 3.45 -3.94
CA THR A 61 -5.22 2.54 -3.04
C THR A 61 -4.86 2.79 -1.59
N ILE A 62 -3.57 2.98 -1.29
CA ILE A 62 -3.10 3.28 0.06
C ILE A 62 -3.64 4.64 0.54
N ILE A 63 -3.58 5.68 -0.30
CA ILE A 63 -4.11 7.01 0.03
C ILE A 63 -5.61 6.95 0.31
N LYS A 64 -6.38 6.24 -0.52
CA LYS A 64 -7.82 6.04 -0.33
C LYS A 64 -8.11 5.28 0.97
N ALA A 65 -7.40 4.18 1.22
CA ALA A 65 -7.57 3.40 2.45
C ALA A 65 -7.25 4.21 3.72
N ALA A 66 -6.22 5.05 3.67
CA ALA A 66 -5.89 5.97 4.77
C ALA A 66 -6.93 7.08 4.94
N ALA A 67 -7.47 7.64 3.86
CA ALA A 67 -8.53 8.64 3.91
C ALA A 67 -9.83 8.05 4.48
N ASP A 68 -10.23 6.85 4.03
CA ASP A 68 -11.42 6.14 4.51
C ASP A 68 -11.33 5.75 5.99
N LEU A 69 -10.13 5.59 6.54
CA LEU A 69 -9.89 5.33 7.96
C LEU A 69 -10.00 6.58 8.84
N ASN A 70 -9.82 7.77 8.24
CA ASN A 70 -9.90 9.06 8.93
C ASN A 70 -11.25 9.76 8.77
N LEU A 71 -12.18 9.21 7.97
CA LEU A 71 -13.54 9.74 7.87
C LEU A 71 -14.43 9.19 9.00
N PRO A 72 -15.11 10.06 9.78
CA PRO A 72 -16.16 9.64 10.71
C PRO A 72 -17.42 9.10 10.00
#